data_AF-A0A935IGU8-F1
#
_entry.id   AF-A0A935IGU8-F1
#
_cell.length_a   1.000
_cell.length_b   1.000
_cell.length_c   1.000
_cell.angle_alpha   90.00
_cell.angle_beta   90.00
_cell.angle_gamma   90.00
#
_symmetry.space_group_name_H-M   'P 1'
#
loop_
_entity.id
_entity.type
_entity.pdbx_description
1 polymer ?
#
loop_
_entity_poly.entity_id
_entity_poly.type
_entity_poly.pdbx_seq_one_letter_code
_entity_poly.pdbx_strand_id
1 'polypeptide(L)'
;MKTIFEDGIRTEILYYRNQLISSILFDDKDRLLKYKVLLKDSTIQEINFDSLGMIKTIYKLNLKDQQINNSYYFYNSGNLKNILPFKDGKKHGVADEYYDLTGYLKTQFFYDTSGSYYFSIFYSDTSEELLLDFNKNNPYSYLEIKKNAPEKYKNLLLREMEKIGLDSLKQIH
;
A
#
# COMPACT_ATOMS: atom_id res chain seq x y z
N MET A 1 -28.31 16.96 -3.56
CA MET A 1 -27.93 15.54 -3.42
C MET A 1 -28.62 14.77 -4.53
N LYS A 2 -27.92 13.84 -5.18
CA LYS A 2 -28.45 12.99 -6.26
C LYS A 2 -28.32 11.53 -5.83
N THR A 3 -29.37 10.75 -6.04
CA THR A 3 -29.35 9.29 -5.78
C THR A 3 -29.46 8.55 -7.11
N ILE A 4 -28.65 7.50 -7.29
CA ILE A 4 -28.59 6.66 -8.49
C ILE A 4 -28.73 5.21 -8.04
N PHE A 5 -29.48 4.41 -8.81
CA PHE A 5 -29.61 2.97 -8.62
C PHE A 5 -29.18 2.27 -9.90
N GLU A 6 -28.18 1.38 -9.81
CA GLU A 6 -27.64 0.63 -10.95
C GLU A 6 -27.16 -0.74 -10.45
N ASP A 7 -27.60 -1.82 -11.10
CA ASP A 7 -27.22 -3.21 -10.79
C ASP A 7 -27.30 -3.60 -9.28
N GLY A 8 -28.34 -3.13 -8.59
CA GLY A 8 -28.54 -3.39 -7.16
C GLY A 8 -27.66 -2.54 -6.22
N ILE A 9 -26.93 -1.56 -6.75
CA ILE A 9 -26.13 -0.60 -5.98
C ILE A 9 -26.86 0.73 -5.88
N ARG A 10 -27.08 1.22 -4.66
CA ARG A 10 -27.52 2.60 -4.42
C ARG A 10 -26.30 3.49 -4.24
N THR A 11 -26.20 4.55 -5.03
CA THR A 11 -25.18 5.58 -4.88
C THR A 11 -25.81 6.92 -4.52
N GLU A 12 -25.38 7.52 -3.43
CA GLU A 12 -25.75 8.87 -3.01
C GLU A 12 -24.59 9.83 -3.27
N ILE A 13 -24.83 10.91 -4.00
CA ILE A 13 -23.81 11.85 -4.46
C ILE A 13 -24.13 13.27 -4.01
N LEU A 14 -23.14 13.93 -3.42
CA LEU A 14 -23.19 15.33 -3.06
C LEU A 14 -22.26 16.15 -3.96
N TYR A 15 -22.85 17.16 -4.61
CA TYR A 15 -22.11 18.15 -5.40
C TYR A 15 -22.25 19.53 -4.75
N TYR A 16 -21.21 20.35 -4.88
CA TYR A 16 -21.25 21.78 -4.61
C TYR A 16 -20.61 22.52 -5.79
N ARG A 17 -21.34 23.47 -6.41
CA ARG A 17 -20.87 24.24 -7.58
C ARG A 17 -20.26 23.35 -8.69
N ASN A 18 -20.93 22.25 -9.02
CA ASN A 18 -20.51 21.22 -10.00
C ASN A 18 -19.24 20.43 -9.65
N GLN A 19 -18.71 20.56 -8.44
CA GLN A 19 -17.63 19.73 -7.93
C GLN A 19 -18.18 18.60 -7.06
N LEU A 20 -17.70 17.37 -7.27
CA LEU A 20 -18.01 16.24 -6.41
C LEU A 20 -17.41 16.49 -5.02
N ILE A 21 -18.26 16.49 -3.99
CA ILE A 21 -17.85 16.63 -2.59
C ILE A 21 -17.74 15.26 -1.95
N SER A 22 -18.75 14.41 -2.14
CA SER A 22 -18.72 13.05 -1.64
C SER A 22 -19.64 12.12 -2.42
N SER A 23 -19.34 10.83 -2.35
CA SER A 23 -20.27 9.77 -2.74
C SER A 23 -20.28 8.65 -1.71
N ILE A 24 -21.45 8.04 -1.53
CA ILE A 24 -21.66 6.88 -0.67
C ILE A 24 -22.30 5.79 -1.51
N LEU A 25 -21.76 4.57 -1.47
CA LEU A 25 -22.30 3.41 -2.17
C LEU A 25 -22.82 2.42 -1.14
N PHE A 26 -24.02 1.90 -1.40
CA PHE A 26 -24.68 0.85 -0.64
C PHE A 26 -25.03 -0.32 -1.56
N ASP A 27 -25.08 -1.52 -1.02
CA ASP A 27 -25.66 -2.66 -1.72
C ASP A 27 -27.20 -2.71 -1.61
N ASP A 28 -27.79 -3.78 -2.14
CA ASP A 28 -29.22 -4.06 -2.17
C ASP A 28 -29.85 -4.28 -0.79
N LYS A 29 -29.03 -4.44 0.25
CA LYS A 29 -29.42 -4.61 1.65
C LYS A 29 -29.08 -3.39 2.50
N ASP A 30 -28.85 -2.23 1.86
CA ASP A 30 -28.47 -0.98 2.52
C ASP A 30 -27.15 -1.05 3.30
N ARG A 31 -26.27 -2.02 3.00
CA ARG A 31 -24.95 -2.10 3.64
C ARG A 31 -23.98 -1.15 2.95
N LEU A 32 -23.24 -0.38 3.74
CA LEU A 32 -22.23 0.54 3.24
C LEU A 32 -21.09 -0.23 2.56
N LEU A 33 -20.80 0.08 1.30
CA LEU A 33 -19.72 -0.52 0.52
C LEU A 33 -18.52 0.41 0.38
N LYS A 34 -18.80 1.70 0.16
CA LYS A 34 -17.76 2.69 -0.14
C LYS A 34 -18.20 4.10 0.26
N TYR A 35 -17.24 4.86 0.78
CA TYR A 35 -17.34 6.30 0.96
C TYR A 35 -16.18 6.99 0.25
N LYS A 36 -16.48 7.97 -0.62
CA LYS A 36 -15.48 8.88 -1.20
C LYS A 36 -15.77 10.30 -0.75
N VAL A 37 -14.71 11.06 -0.43
CA VAL A 37 -14.82 12.48 -0.09
C VAL A 37 -13.65 13.28 -0.64
N LEU A 38 -13.93 14.45 -1.19
CA LEU A 38 -12.95 15.45 -1.58
C LEU A 38 -12.47 16.23 -0.35
N LEU A 39 -11.16 16.27 -0.14
CA LEU A 39 -10.50 16.96 0.96
C LEU A 39 -10.09 18.38 0.55
N LYS A 40 -9.80 19.22 1.55
CA LYS A 40 -9.38 20.62 1.35
C LYS A 40 -8.08 20.77 0.56
N ASP A 41 -7.20 19.78 0.63
CA ASP A 41 -5.93 19.75 -0.12
C ASP A 41 -6.11 19.26 -1.57
N SER A 42 -7.36 19.19 -2.06
CA SER A 42 -7.70 18.73 -3.42
C SER A 42 -7.31 17.27 -3.69
N THR A 43 -7.25 16.46 -2.64
CA THR A 43 -7.12 15.00 -2.71
C THR A 43 -8.44 14.33 -2.34
N ILE A 44 -8.59 13.05 -2.65
CA ILE A 44 -9.79 12.26 -2.35
C ILE A 44 -9.42 11.22 -1.29
N GLN A 45 -10.24 11.07 -0.27
CA GLN A 45 -10.20 9.89 0.60
C GLN A 45 -11.27 8.90 0.14
N GLU A 46 -10.86 7.66 -0.14
CA GLU A 46 -11.77 6.54 -0.40
C GLU A 46 -11.68 5.54 0.75
N ILE A 47 -12.81 5.20 1.36
CA ILE A 47 -12.93 4.17 2.37
C ILE A 47 -13.79 3.06 1.79
N ASN A 48 -13.28 1.83 1.78
CA ASN A 48 -14.01 0.65 1.34
C ASN A 48 -14.33 -0.22 2.56
N PHE A 49 -15.52 -0.82 2.55
CA PHE A 49 -16.04 -1.64 3.64
C PHE A 49 -16.24 -3.09 3.16
N ASP A 50 -16.16 -4.04 4.08
CA ASP A 50 -16.52 -5.43 3.83
C ASP A 50 -18.02 -5.70 4.03
N SER A 51 -18.45 -6.96 3.87
CA SER A 51 -19.86 -7.36 3.99
C SER A 51 -20.43 -7.26 5.42
N LEU A 52 -19.57 -7.08 6.42
CA LEU A 52 -19.92 -6.86 7.83
C LEU A 52 -19.90 -5.37 8.19
N GLY A 53 -19.55 -4.49 7.25
CA GLY A 53 -19.42 -3.05 7.46
C GLY A 53 -18.10 -2.64 8.12
N MET A 54 -17.12 -3.56 8.21
CA MET A 54 -15.79 -3.24 8.72
C MET A 54 -14.98 -2.53 7.64
N ILE A 55 -14.13 -1.58 8.05
CA ILE A 55 -13.22 -0.91 7.11
C ILE A 55 -12.25 -1.94 6.55
N LYS A 56 -12.23 -2.08 5.22
CA LYS A 56 -11.31 -2.95 4.49
C LYS A 56 -10.07 -2.18 4.06
N THR A 57 -10.28 -0.98 3.50
CA THR A 57 -9.18 -0.13 3.03
C THR A 57 -9.50 1.35 3.17
N ILE A 58 -8.44 2.16 3.32
CA ILE A 58 -8.49 3.61 3.24
C ILE A 58 -7.42 4.06 2.24
N TYR A 59 -7.82 4.71 1.16
CA TYR A 59 -6.93 5.25 0.15
C TYR A 59 -6.93 6.77 0.18
N LYS A 60 -5.76 7.36 -0.07
CA LYS A 60 -5.64 8.75 -0.48
C LYS A 60 -5.36 8.78 -1.99
N LEU A 61 -6.19 9.49 -2.74
CA LEU A 61 -6.15 9.53 -4.20
C LEU A 61 -5.95 10.97 -4.68
N ASN A 62 -5.34 11.14 -5.85
CA ASN A 62 -5.39 12.41 -6.58
C ASN A 62 -6.72 12.53 -7.36
N LEU A 63 -6.94 13.66 -8.03
CA LEU A 63 -8.15 13.91 -8.83
C LEU A 63 -8.30 13.02 -10.08
N LYS A 64 -7.28 12.22 -10.40
CA LYS A 64 -7.30 11.20 -11.47
C LYS A 64 -7.56 9.79 -10.91
N ASP A 65 -8.04 9.70 -9.67
CA ASP A 65 -8.28 8.45 -8.93
C ASP A 65 -7.02 7.56 -8.75
N GLN A 66 -5.82 8.14 -8.83
CA GLN A 66 -4.57 7.40 -8.59
C GLN A 66 -4.17 7.51 -7.13
N GLN A 67 -3.76 6.39 -6.53
CA GLN A 67 -3.25 6.36 -5.15
C GLN A 67 -2.01 7.24 -4.99
N ILE A 68 -1.97 7.99 -3.91
CA ILE A 68 -0.88 8.87 -3.49
C ILE A 68 -0.69 8.75 -1.98
N ASN A 69 0.53 8.98 -1.49
CA ASN A 69 0.89 8.82 -0.08
C ASN A 69 0.48 7.42 0.43
N ASN A 70 0.08 7.31 1.69
CA ASN A 70 -0.24 6.02 2.28
C ASN A 70 -1.67 5.56 1.97
N SER A 71 -1.78 4.30 1.58
CA SER A 71 -3.00 3.50 1.60
C SER A 71 -2.94 2.50 2.75
N TYR A 72 -4.05 2.34 3.46
CA TYR A 72 -4.18 1.47 4.62
C TYR A 72 -5.08 0.28 4.29
N TYR A 73 -4.69 -0.89 4.74
CA TYR A 73 -5.44 -2.14 4.58
C TYR A 73 -5.63 -2.76 5.95
N PHE A 74 -6.79 -3.38 6.16
CA PHE A 74 -7.17 -3.94 7.46
C PHE A 74 -7.53 -5.42 7.32
N TYR A 75 -7.33 -6.17 8.40
CA TYR A 75 -7.85 -7.51 8.57
C TYR A 75 -9.36 -7.47 8.84
N ASN A 76 -10.04 -8.61 8.70
CA ASN A 76 -11.47 -8.72 9.04
C ASN A 76 -11.72 -8.53 10.55
N SER A 77 -10.69 -8.67 11.38
CA SER A 77 -10.69 -8.32 12.81
C SER A 77 -10.80 -6.81 13.06
N GLY A 78 -10.55 -5.98 12.03
CA GLY A 78 -10.41 -4.53 12.15
C GLY A 78 -8.99 -4.05 12.43
N ASN A 79 -8.03 -4.96 12.66
CA ASN A 79 -6.64 -4.59 12.91
C ASN A 79 -5.93 -4.12 11.64
N LEU A 80 -4.99 -3.19 11.80
CA LEU A 80 -4.17 -2.69 10.70
C LEU A 80 -3.32 -3.84 10.14
N LYS A 81 -3.45 -4.07 8.83
CA LYS A 81 -2.72 -5.11 8.11
C LYS A 81 -1.52 -4.56 7.38
N ASN A 82 -1.71 -3.51 6.56
CA ASN A 82 -0.64 -2.93 5.77
C ASN A 82 -0.72 -1.41 5.70
N ILE A 83 0.44 -0.77 5.62
CA ILE A 83 0.60 0.61 5.15
C ILE A 83 1.41 0.54 3.85
N LEU A 84 0.79 0.90 2.74
CA LEU A 84 1.42 0.92 1.42
C LEU A 84 1.58 2.37 0.95
N PRO A 85 2.80 2.93 0.89
CA PRO A 85 3.04 4.23 0.28
C PRO A 85 2.98 4.16 -1.25
N PHE A 86 2.37 5.18 -1.85
CA PHE A 86 2.20 5.35 -3.29
C PHE A 86 2.66 6.73 -3.75
N LYS A 87 3.19 6.78 -4.97
CA LYS A 87 3.46 7.99 -5.72
C LYS A 87 2.97 7.79 -7.15
N ASP A 88 2.09 8.66 -7.61
CA ASP A 88 1.50 8.62 -8.96
C ASP A 88 0.91 7.24 -9.33
N GLY A 89 0.20 6.61 -8.37
CA GLY A 89 -0.44 5.31 -8.55
C GLY A 89 0.49 4.10 -8.46
N LYS A 90 1.79 4.28 -8.20
CA LYS A 90 2.76 3.20 -8.02
C LYS A 90 3.22 3.11 -6.58
N LYS A 91 3.46 1.90 -6.06
CA LYS A 91 4.07 1.72 -4.74
C LYS A 91 5.43 2.43 -4.71
N HIS A 92 5.82 3.02 -3.59
CA HIS A 92 7.09 3.75 -3.51
C HIS A 92 7.57 3.91 -2.08
N GLY A 93 8.86 3.68 -1.81
CA GLY A 93 9.40 3.82 -0.45
C GLY A 93 9.18 2.56 0.39
N VAL A 94 8.93 2.70 1.69
CA VAL A 94 8.85 1.57 2.64
C VAL A 94 7.39 1.25 2.97
N ALA A 95 6.97 0.04 2.63
CA ALA A 95 5.68 -0.50 3.03
C ALA A 95 5.82 -1.37 4.28
N ASP A 96 4.88 -1.25 5.20
CA ASP A 96 4.83 -2.06 6.42
C ASP A 96 3.65 -3.05 6.35
N GLU A 97 3.89 -4.27 6.80
CA GLU A 97 2.88 -5.30 7.08
C GLU A 97 2.95 -5.68 8.57
N TYR A 98 1.80 -5.94 9.18
CA TYR A 98 1.67 -6.26 10.60
C TYR A 98 0.99 -7.61 10.80
N TYR A 99 1.31 -8.30 11.91
CA TYR A 99 0.58 -9.48 12.36
C TYR A 99 -0.80 -9.09 12.90
N ASP A 100 -1.83 -9.87 12.57
CA ASP A 100 -3.21 -9.57 12.99
C ASP A 100 -3.36 -9.58 14.52
N LEU A 101 -2.95 -10.67 15.18
CA LEU A 101 -3.23 -10.88 16.60
C LEU A 101 -2.41 -9.96 17.53
N THR A 102 -1.13 -9.75 17.20
CA THR A 102 -0.20 -8.98 18.06
C THR A 102 -0.07 -7.52 17.65
N GLY A 103 -0.37 -7.19 16.39
CA GLY A 103 -0.11 -5.85 15.82
C GLY A 103 1.39 -5.55 15.62
N TYR A 104 2.28 -6.51 15.85
CA TYR A 104 3.71 -6.32 15.64
C TYR A 104 4.05 -6.22 14.16
N LEU A 105 5.08 -5.45 13.85
CA LEU A 105 5.61 -5.33 12.50
C LEU A 105 6.06 -6.73 12.04
N LYS A 106 5.52 -7.17 10.92
CA LYS A 106 5.75 -8.49 10.33
C LYS A 106 6.73 -8.42 9.17
N THR A 107 6.53 -7.48 8.26
CA THR A 107 7.38 -7.33 7.09
C THR A 107 7.53 -5.87 6.72
N GLN A 108 8.72 -5.49 6.25
CA GLN A 108 8.94 -4.26 5.50
C GLN A 108 9.35 -4.58 4.08
N PHE A 109 8.68 -3.96 3.10
CA PHE A 109 9.06 -4.03 1.69
C PHE A 109 9.57 -2.67 1.23
N PHE A 110 10.70 -2.68 0.55
CA PHE A 110 11.33 -1.46 0.04
C PHE A 110 11.15 -1.40 -1.48
N TYR A 111 10.46 -0.37 -1.94
CA TYR A 111 10.09 -0.14 -3.34
C TYR A 111 10.91 0.96 -3.98
N ASP A 112 11.35 0.71 -5.21
CA ASP A 112 12.03 1.70 -6.05
C ASP A 112 11.01 2.69 -6.67
N THR A 113 11.47 3.55 -7.57
CA THR A 113 10.62 4.54 -8.26
C THR A 113 9.75 3.94 -9.36
N SER A 114 10.06 2.72 -9.81
CA SER A 114 9.23 1.97 -10.76
C SER A 114 8.04 1.29 -10.08
N GLY A 115 8.09 1.16 -8.74
CA GLY A 115 7.12 0.45 -7.94
C GLY A 115 7.42 -1.04 -7.76
N SER A 116 8.64 -1.45 -8.11
CA SER A 116 9.15 -2.80 -7.86
C SER A 116 9.85 -2.83 -6.51
N TYR A 117 9.56 -3.85 -5.70
CA TYR A 117 10.33 -4.02 -4.46
C TYR A 117 11.73 -4.53 -4.82
N TYR A 118 12.74 -4.11 -4.07
CA TYR A 118 14.13 -4.50 -4.27
C TYR A 118 14.71 -5.29 -3.09
N PHE A 119 14.22 -5.07 -1.87
CA PHE A 119 14.46 -5.96 -0.74
C PHE A 119 13.33 -5.91 0.31
N SER A 120 13.36 -6.85 1.24
CA SER A 120 12.44 -6.93 2.36
C SER A 120 13.12 -7.38 3.65
N ILE A 121 12.49 -7.03 4.77
CA ILE A 121 12.86 -7.45 6.10
C ILE A 121 11.65 -8.15 6.71
N PHE A 122 11.81 -9.40 7.14
CA PHE A 122 10.79 -10.15 7.87
C PHE A 122 11.15 -10.17 9.34
N TYR A 123 10.14 -10.01 10.19
CA TYR A 123 10.27 -9.97 11.65
C TYR A 123 9.46 -11.11 12.27
N SER A 124 10.04 -11.76 13.27
CA SER A 124 9.31 -12.68 14.14
C SER A 124 8.43 -11.89 15.11
N ASP A 125 7.23 -12.40 15.42
CA ASP A 125 6.40 -11.91 16.51
C ASP A 125 6.69 -12.58 17.86
N THR A 126 7.62 -13.56 17.87
CA THR A 126 7.95 -14.37 19.05
C THR A 126 9.41 -14.29 19.46
N SER A 127 10.28 -13.70 18.63
CA SER A 127 11.71 -13.56 18.87
C SER A 127 12.25 -12.24 18.28
N GLU A 128 13.46 -11.84 18.65
CA GLU A 128 14.14 -10.69 18.04
C GLU A 128 14.76 -10.99 16.66
N GLU A 129 14.48 -12.17 16.09
CA GLU A 129 15.03 -12.60 14.82
C GLU A 129 14.41 -11.83 13.66
N LEU A 130 15.26 -11.48 12.68
CA LEU A 130 14.84 -10.95 11.40
C LEU A 130 15.49 -11.73 10.25
N LEU A 131 14.78 -11.82 9.14
CA LEU A 131 15.28 -12.37 7.88
C LEU A 131 15.31 -11.26 6.83
N LEU A 132 16.42 -11.16 6.11
CA LEU A 132 16.57 -10.26 4.97
C LEU A 132 16.39 -11.07 3.68
N ASP A 133 15.64 -10.53 2.72
CA ASP A 133 15.52 -11.08 1.37
C ASP A 133 15.62 -9.95 0.34
N PHE A 134 16.07 -10.26 -0.88
CA PHE A 134 16.18 -9.31 -1.98
C PHE A 134 15.55 -9.84 -3.26
N ASN A 135 14.97 -8.95 -4.05
CA ASN A 135 14.23 -9.33 -5.24
C ASN A 135 15.18 -9.66 -6.39
N LYS A 136 15.42 -10.94 -6.64
CA LYS A 136 16.28 -11.43 -7.75
C LYS A 136 15.72 -11.13 -9.14
N ASN A 137 14.41 -10.87 -9.24
CA ASN A 137 13.76 -10.56 -10.51
C ASN A 137 13.77 -9.05 -10.83
N ASN A 138 14.18 -8.20 -9.88
CA ASN A 138 14.38 -6.78 -10.13
C ASN A 138 15.87 -6.54 -10.49
N PRO A 139 16.17 -6.20 -11.76
CA PRO A 139 17.55 -5.97 -12.20
C PRO A 139 18.18 -4.71 -11.59
N TYR A 140 17.42 -3.90 -10.85
CA TYR A 140 17.96 -2.74 -10.14
C TYR A 140 18.20 -3.03 -8.66
N SER A 141 17.92 -4.23 -8.15
CA SER A 141 18.02 -4.54 -6.73
C SER A 141 19.39 -4.21 -6.14
N TYR A 142 20.48 -4.56 -6.82
CA TYR A 142 21.82 -4.30 -6.28
C TYR A 142 22.09 -2.80 -6.15
N LEU A 143 21.73 -2.03 -7.18
CA LEU A 143 21.92 -0.58 -7.22
C LEU A 143 21.04 0.14 -6.19
N GLU A 144 19.77 -0.27 -6.08
CA GLU A 144 18.81 0.28 -5.12
C GLU A 144 19.23 -0.03 -3.68
N ILE A 145 19.69 -1.25 -3.37
CA ILE A 145 20.22 -1.58 -2.04
C ILE A 145 21.44 -0.74 -1.73
N LYS A 146 22.41 -0.67 -2.65
CA LYS A 146 23.65 0.10 -2.47
C LYS A 146 23.37 1.57 -2.15
N LYS A 147 22.39 2.16 -2.84
CA LYS A 147 22.04 3.59 -2.71
C LYS A 147 21.15 3.86 -1.50
N ASN A 148 20.10 3.07 -1.30
CA ASN A 148 18.95 3.44 -0.47
C ASN A 148 18.73 2.55 0.76
N ALA A 149 19.32 1.34 0.83
CA ALA A 149 19.10 0.47 1.99
C ALA A 149 19.74 1.05 3.27
N PRO A 150 19.15 0.81 4.45
CA PRO A 150 19.74 1.18 5.73
C PRO A 150 21.14 0.56 5.92
N GLU A 151 22.11 1.35 6.42
CA GLU A 151 23.51 0.92 6.58
C GLU A 151 23.66 -0.39 7.38
N LYS A 152 22.82 -0.59 8.40
CA LYS A 152 22.80 -1.82 9.22
C LYS A 152 22.60 -3.10 8.39
N TYR A 153 21.86 -3.03 7.27
CA TYR A 153 21.51 -4.19 6.43
C TYR A 153 22.24 -4.21 5.10
N LYS A 154 22.68 -3.04 4.62
CA LYS A 154 23.29 -2.83 3.30
C LYS A 154 24.45 -3.78 3.03
N ASN A 155 25.46 -3.81 3.92
CA ASN A 155 26.66 -4.61 3.69
C ASN A 155 26.38 -6.12 3.62
N LEU A 156 25.45 -6.61 4.46
CA LEU A 156 25.06 -8.01 4.44
C LEU A 156 24.34 -8.37 3.14
N LEU A 157 23.36 -7.55 2.73
CA LEU A 157 22.60 -7.75 1.49
C LEU A 157 23.52 -7.77 0.27
N LEU A 158 24.40 -6.79 0.12
CA LEU A 158 25.32 -6.71 -1.02
C LEU A 158 26.25 -7.93 -1.08
N ARG A 159 26.77 -8.38 0.07
CA ARG A 159 27.62 -9.58 0.16
C ARG A 159 26.85 -10.85 -0.27
N GLU A 160 25.61 -11.01 0.15
CA GLU A 160 24.80 -12.17 -0.25
C GLU A 160 24.45 -12.15 -1.74
N MET A 161 24.23 -10.98 -2.32
CA MET A 161 24.02 -10.82 -3.76
C MET A 161 25.27 -11.17 -4.56
N GLU A 162 26.45 -10.71 -4.13
CA GLU A 162 27.73 -11.00 -4.79
C GLU A 162 28.05 -12.50 -4.80
N LYS A 163 27.77 -13.22 -3.70
CA LYS A 163 27.96 -14.69 -3.63
C LYS A 163 27.20 -15.47 -4.69
N ILE A 164 26.06 -14.95 -5.15
CA ILE A 164 25.23 -15.57 -6.19
C ILE A 164 25.38 -14.89 -7.55
N GLY A 165 26.37 -14.02 -7.72
CA GLY A 165 26.68 -13.36 -8.98
C GLY A 165 25.70 -12.26 -9.39
N LEU A 166 24.98 -11.67 -8.45
CA LEU A 166 24.06 -10.55 -8.65
C LEU A 166 24.72 -9.21 -8.26
N ASP A 167 25.88 -8.91 -8.85
CA ASP A 167 26.60 -7.64 -8.67
C ASP A 167 26.21 -6.58 -9.73
N SER A 168 26.70 -5.34 -9.56
CA SER A 168 26.41 -4.22 -10.47
C SER A 168 26.88 -4.43 -11.91
N LEU A 169 27.79 -5.37 -12.18
CA LEU A 169 28.36 -5.58 -13.52
C LEU A 169 27.52 -6.57 -14.36
N LYS A 170 26.66 -7.37 -13.72
CA LYS A 170 25.84 -8.39 -14.39
C LYS A 170 24.36 -8.05 -14.52
N GLN A 171 23.90 -6.97 -13.90
CA GLN A 171 22.48 -6.57 -13.89
C GLN A 171 22.09 -5.53 -14.95
N ILE A 172 22.98 -5.19 -15.88
CA ILE A 172 22.71 -4.30 -17.01
C ILE A 172 22.76 -5.13 -18.30
N HIS A 173 21.66 -5.77 -18.67
CA HIS A 173 21.39 -6.24 -20.05
C HIS A 173 19.90 -6.17 -20.35
#